data_AF-A0A4R0JK18-F1
#
_entry.id   AF-A0A4R0JK18-F1
#
_cell.length_a   1.000
_cell.length_b   1.000
_cell.length_c   1.000
_cell.angle_alpha   90.00
_cell.angle_beta   90.00
_cell.angle_gamma   90.00
#
_symmetry.space_group_name_H-M   'P 1'
#
loop_
_entity.id
_entity.type
_entity.pdbx_description
1 polymer ?
#
loop_
_entity_poly.entity_id
_entity_poly.type
_entity_poly.pdbx_seq_one_letter_code
_entity_poly.pdbx_strand_id
1 'polypeptide(L)'
;MTGEGDQAARIRSGLARALDISVVVIVGVWHVVYVLPSLVLSAGLYRATGAELVAWALLAALLVHGSIRLLTGRPAFAHWWRSAAAVIAAGALAVSMVPGDQITGAANWAFGDVVLIGVLLMLRERLIAFAVVFLANILLNLSVLLLTDHHIDLTVIARFLVIACAGGVLVPSAVLLAARALDDAAAVAGFATAQRAESSADREVADALHEARRERYESLRGQVAPLLDGLANGSLDPDSPDVQRRCAIEAARLRRLFAESDDVPDPLLHEVRACANVAERRGVLVELATAGPLPELPLEARRILTEPAIEALVASSTWARVTVYGGPDEVIVSAVGDQAGRPDPLWLEARWQHQ
;
A
#
# COMPACT_ATOMS: atom_id res chain seq x y z
N MET A 1 9.91 5.96 -1.20
CA MET A 1 9.17 6.45 -2.39
C MET A 1 9.00 5.43 -3.51
N THR A 2 9.83 4.38 -3.64
CA THR A 2 9.68 3.36 -4.72
C THR A 2 8.58 2.31 -4.47
N GLY A 3 8.15 2.10 -3.21
CA GLY A 3 7.13 1.11 -2.85
C GLY A 3 5.67 1.52 -3.13
N GLU A 4 5.32 2.80 -2.97
CA GLU A 4 3.94 3.28 -3.19
C GLU A 4 3.52 3.23 -4.67
N GLY A 5 4.44 3.54 -5.59
CA GLY A 5 4.16 3.48 -7.03
C GLY A 5 3.89 2.05 -7.52
N ASP A 6 4.58 1.07 -6.96
CA ASP A 6 4.42 -0.35 -7.31
C ASP A 6 3.10 -0.92 -6.76
N GLN A 7 2.73 -0.58 -5.53
CA GLN A 7 1.46 -1.01 -4.93
C GLN A 7 0.24 -0.42 -5.66
N ALA A 8 0.27 0.87 -6.02
CA ALA A 8 -0.79 1.50 -6.80
C ALA A 8 -0.92 0.89 -8.22
N ALA A 9 0.21 0.52 -8.84
CA ALA A 9 0.21 -0.14 -10.15
C ALA A 9 -0.39 -1.56 -10.08
N ARG A 10 -0.08 -2.33 -9.04
CA ARG A 10 -0.66 -3.67 -8.83
C ARG A 10 -2.17 -3.63 -8.63
N ILE A 11 -2.67 -2.72 -7.78
CA ILE A 11 -4.11 -2.54 -7.54
C ILE A 11 -4.84 -2.23 -8.85
N ARG A 12 -4.31 -1.27 -9.63
CA ARG A 12 -4.87 -0.89 -10.93
C ARG A 12 -4.90 -2.06 -11.92
N SER A 13 -3.83 -2.85 -11.97
CA SER A 13 -3.76 -4.02 -12.85
C SER A 13 -4.77 -5.13 -12.45
N GLY A 14 -4.96 -5.35 -11.14
CA GLY A 14 -5.94 -6.31 -10.63
C GLY A 14 -7.37 -5.90 -10.95
N LEU A 15 -7.68 -4.62 -10.80
CA LEU A 15 -8.99 -4.05 -11.11
C LEU A 15 -9.33 -4.12 -12.59
N ALA A 16 -8.38 -3.74 -13.46
CA ALA A 16 -8.55 -3.85 -14.90
C ALA A 16 -8.88 -5.29 -15.31
N ARG A 17 -8.21 -6.27 -14.70
CA ARG A 17 -8.47 -7.69 -14.94
C ARG A 17 -9.83 -8.15 -14.42
N ALA A 18 -10.27 -7.67 -13.26
CA ALA A 18 -11.59 -7.96 -12.72
C ALA A 18 -12.72 -7.42 -13.62
N LEU A 19 -12.54 -6.21 -14.18
CA LEU A 19 -13.45 -5.64 -15.16
C LEU A 19 -13.50 -6.50 -16.43
N ASP A 20 -12.34 -6.90 -16.96
CA ASP A 20 -12.25 -7.73 -18.15
C ASP A 20 -12.97 -9.08 -17.97
N ILE A 21 -12.79 -9.73 -16.81
CA ILE A 21 -13.50 -10.96 -16.45
C ILE A 21 -15.01 -10.69 -16.37
N SER A 22 -15.43 -9.61 -15.72
CA SER A 22 -16.84 -9.27 -15.55
C SER A 22 -17.54 -9.08 -16.89
N VAL A 23 -16.91 -8.35 -17.82
CA VAL A 23 -17.44 -8.17 -19.18
C VAL A 23 -17.59 -9.51 -19.91
N VAL A 24 -16.57 -10.37 -19.86
CA VAL A 24 -16.63 -11.71 -20.48
C VAL A 24 -17.76 -12.55 -19.89
N VAL A 25 -17.92 -12.54 -18.57
CA VAL A 25 -18.98 -13.29 -17.88
C VAL A 25 -20.36 -12.75 -18.27
N ILE A 26 -20.56 -11.43 -18.24
CA ILE A 26 -21.85 -10.81 -18.57
C ILE A 26 -22.25 -11.15 -20.01
N VAL A 27 -21.36 -10.94 -20.98
CA VAL A 27 -21.66 -11.21 -22.39
C VAL A 27 -21.86 -12.71 -22.63
N GLY A 28 -21.03 -13.57 -22.03
CA GLY A 28 -21.19 -15.01 -22.15
C GLY A 28 -22.49 -15.55 -21.53
N VAL A 29 -22.85 -15.06 -20.34
CA VAL A 29 -24.11 -15.41 -19.69
C VAL A 29 -25.29 -14.92 -20.54
N TRP A 30 -25.25 -13.71 -21.07
CA TRP A 30 -26.31 -13.21 -21.97
C TRP A 30 -26.48 -14.09 -23.21
N HIS A 31 -25.36 -14.41 -23.88
CA HIS A 31 -25.36 -15.20 -25.10
C HIS A 31 -25.91 -16.63 -24.88
N VAL A 32 -25.70 -17.21 -23.70
CA VAL A 32 -26.16 -18.57 -23.38
C VAL A 32 -27.54 -18.59 -22.72
N VAL A 33 -27.81 -17.68 -21.79
CA VAL A 33 -29.03 -17.71 -20.96
C VAL A 33 -30.20 -16.97 -21.61
N TYR A 34 -29.93 -15.94 -22.41
CA TYR A 34 -30.99 -15.19 -23.10
C TYR A 34 -31.06 -15.54 -24.58
N VAL A 35 -29.94 -15.44 -25.30
CA VAL A 35 -29.94 -15.60 -26.77
C VAL A 35 -30.26 -17.03 -27.20
N LEU A 36 -29.63 -18.04 -26.59
CA LEU A 36 -29.88 -19.43 -26.96
C LEU A 36 -31.34 -19.86 -26.74
N PRO A 37 -31.99 -19.58 -25.59
CA PRO A 37 -33.43 -19.83 -25.46
C PRO A 37 -34.26 -19.05 -26.46
N SER A 38 -33.95 -17.78 -26.74
CA SER A 38 -34.71 -16.98 -27.72
C SER A 38 -34.66 -17.61 -29.12
N LEU A 39 -33.46 -18.07 -29.53
CA LEU A 39 -33.23 -18.78 -30.78
C LEU A 39 -34.05 -20.08 -30.84
N VAL A 40 -34.02 -20.89 -29.78
CA VAL A 40 -34.74 -22.18 -29.73
C VAL A 40 -36.26 -21.97 -29.73
N LEU A 41 -36.76 -21.03 -28.94
CA LEU A 41 -38.19 -20.74 -28.83
C LEU A 41 -38.75 -20.10 -30.13
N SER A 42 -37.91 -19.37 -30.87
CA SER A 42 -38.28 -18.72 -32.13
C SER A 42 -37.94 -19.57 -33.36
N ALA A 43 -37.44 -20.80 -33.18
CA ALA A 43 -36.88 -21.61 -34.27
C ALA A 43 -37.82 -21.82 -35.46
N GLY A 44 -39.12 -21.91 -35.21
CA GLY A 44 -40.17 -22.10 -36.23
C GLY A 44 -40.61 -20.80 -36.93
N LEU A 45 -40.15 -19.63 -36.47
CA LEU A 45 -40.45 -18.33 -37.08
C LEU A 45 -39.44 -17.97 -38.17
N TYR A 46 -38.23 -18.54 -38.12
CA TYR A 46 -37.17 -18.19 -39.05
C TYR A 46 -37.39 -18.76 -40.45
N ARG A 47 -37.01 -17.99 -41.47
CA ARG A 47 -37.01 -18.47 -42.86
C ARG A 47 -36.07 -19.66 -43.06
N ALA A 48 -34.94 -19.67 -42.35
CA ALA A 48 -34.01 -20.79 -42.34
C ALA A 48 -33.29 -20.88 -40.98
N THR A 49 -33.77 -21.77 -40.10
CA THR A 49 -33.20 -22.00 -38.76
C THR A 49 -31.71 -22.38 -38.81
N GLY A 50 -31.28 -23.08 -39.87
CA GLY A 50 -29.86 -23.40 -40.08
C GLY A 50 -28.95 -22.18 -40.23
N ALA A 51 -29.43 -21.12 -40.90
CA ALA A 51 -28.67 -19.89 -41.07
C ALA A 51 -28.56 -19.10 -39.75
N GLU A 52 -29.61 -19.15 -38.92
CA GLU A 52 -29.62 -18.58 -37.57
C GLU A 52 -28.65 -19.31 -36.63
N LEU A 53 -28.59 -20.64 -36.69
CA LEU A 53 -27.59 -21.44 -35.95
C LEU A 53 -26.16 -21.10 -36.37
N VAL A 54 -25.93 -20.87 -37.67
CA VAL A 54 -24.63 -20.42 -38.18
C VAL A 54 -24.29 -19.02 -37.66
N ALA A 55 -25.24 -18.07 -37.71
CA ALA A 55 -25.03 -16.72 -37.18
C ALA A 55 -24.71 -16.75 -35.68
N TRP A 56 -25.44 -17.57 -34.91
CA TRP A 56 -25.19 -17.78 -33.48
C TRP A 56 -23.78 -18.34 -33.24
N ALA A 57 -23.38 -19.38 -33.98
CA ALA A 57 -22.05 -19.98 -33.84
C ALA A 57 -20.92 -19.00 -34.23
N LEU A 58 -21.13 -18.15 -35.24
CA LEU A 58 -20.18 -17.10 -35.62
C LEU A 58 -20.01 -16.06 -34.50
N LEU A 59 -21.11 -15.61 -33.89
CA LEU A 59 -21.07 -14.67 -32.77
C LEU A 59 -20.44 -15.32 -31.52
N ALA A 60 -20.71 -16.60 -31.25
CA ALA A 60 -20.05 -17.37 -30.19
C ALA A 60 -18.53 -17.45 -30.42
N ALA A 61 -18.09 -17.70 -31.65
CA ALA A 61 -16.66 -17.74 -31.99
C ALA A 61 -15.99 -16.37 -31.80
N LEU A 62 -16.68 -15.28 -32.18
CA LEU A 62 -16.19 -13.91 -32.00
C LEU A 62 -16.12 -13.52 -30.52
N LEU A 63 -17.11 -13.94 -29.73
CA LEU A 63 -17.10 -13.82 -28.27
C LEU A 63 -15.89 -14.52 -27.67
N VAL A 64 -15.69 -15.81 -27.96
CA VAL A 64 -14.54 -16.59 -27.45
C VAL A 64 -13.21 -15.95 -27.87
N HIS A 65 -13.10 -15.54 -29.13
CA HIS A 65 -11.92 -14.84 -29.65
C HIS A 65 -11.64 -13.54 -28.87
N GLY A 66 -12.67 -12.73 -28.68
CA GLY A 66 -12.60 -11.49 -27.91
C GLY A 66 -12.23 -11.73 -26.44
N SER A 67 -12.83 -12.74 -25.80
CA SER A 67 -12.56 -13.10 -24.40
C SER A 67 -11.11 -13.53 -24.21
N ILE A 68 -10.59 -14.42 -25.07
CA ILE A 68 -9.18 -14.83 -25.01
C ILE A 68 -8.27 -13.62 -25.15
N ARG A 69 -8.57 -12.72 -26.09
CA ARG A 69 -7.78 -11.51 -26.34
C ARG A 69 -7.76 -10.57 -25.15
N LEU A 70 -8.95 -10.27 -24.60
CA LEU A 70 -9.11 -9.38 -23.46
C LEU A 70 -8.39 -9.94 -22.24
N LEU A 71 -8.57 -11.23 -21.94
CA LEU A 71 -7.97 -11.87 -20.76
C LEU A 71 -6.46 -12.15 -20.88
N THR A 72 -5.92 -12.17 -22.10
CA THR A 72 -4.47 -12.32 -22.36
C THR A 72 -3.75 -10.98 -22.49
N GLY A 73 -4.46 -9.85 -22.42
CA GLY A 73 -3.85 -8.51 -22.50
C GLY A 73 -3.15 -8.22 -23.83
N ARG A 74 -3.53 -8.91 -24.92
CA ARG A 74 -2.87 -8.73 -26.21
C ARG A 74 -3.23 -7.37 -26.82
N PRO A 75 -2.24 -6.59 -27.28
CA PRO A 75 -2.47 -5.23 -27.78
C PRO A 75 -3.38 -5.21 -29.01
N ALA A 76 -4.11 -4.11 -29.14
CA ALA A 76 -4.90 -3.65 -30.28
C ALA A 76 -4.61 -4.33 -31.62
N PHE A 77 -5.66 -4.77 -32.30
CA PHE A 77 -5.54 -5.20 -33.69
C PHE A 77 -5.47 -3.96 -34.58
N ALA A 78 -4.40 -3.81 -35.38
CA ALA A 78 -4.33 -2.80 -36.44
C ALA A 78 -5.53 -2.89 -37.41
N HIS A 79 -6.24 -4.02 -37.42
CA HIS A 79 -7.41 -4.28 -38.28
C HIS A 79 -8.70 -4.54 -37.50
N TRP A 80 -9.00 -3.79 -36.43
CA TRP A 80 -10.27 -3.86 -35.67
C TRP A 80 -11.52 -3.93 -36.57
N TRP A 81 -11.44 -3.30 -37.75
CA TRP A 81 -12.47 -3.32 -38.78
C TRP A 81 -12.85 -4.74 -39.25
N ARG A 82 -11.95 -5.72 -39.17
CA ARG A 82 -12.26 -7.12 -39.53
C ARG A 82 -13.22 -7.75 -38.52
N SER A 83 -12.98 -7.51 -37.24
CA SER A 83 -13.86 -7.98 -36.17
C SER A 83 -15.21 -7.24 -36.20
N ALA A 84 -15.20 -5.92 -36.45
CA ALA A 84 -16.43 -5.16 -36.70
C ALA A 84 -17.21 -5.74 -37.89
N ALA A 85 -16.55 -5.95 -39.03
CA ALA A 85 -17.18 -6.49 -40.23
C ALA A 85 -17.73 -7.89 -39.99
N ALA A 86 -17.01 -8.75 -39.28
CA ALA A 86 -17.46 -10.11 -38.94
C ALA A 86 -18.70 -10.09 -38.02
N VAL A 87 -18.69 -9.25 -36.98
CA VAL A 87 -19.84 -9.06 -36.08
C VAL A 87 -21.06 -8.55 -36.84
N ILE A 88 -20.89 -7.53 -37.68
CA ILE A 88 -21.98 -6.97 -38.50
C ILE A 88 -22.48 -7.98 -39.54
N ALA A 89 -21.58 -8.74 -40.17
CA ALA A 89 -21.96 -9.76 -41.15
C ALA A 89 -22.76 -10.90 -40.50
N ALA A 90 -22.37 -11.35 -39.30
CA ALA A 90 -23.13 -12.34 -38.54
C ALA A 90 -24.50 -11.79 -38.11
N GLY A 91 -24.57 -10.52 -37.66
CA GLY A 91 -25.82 -9.84 -37.38
C GLY A 91 -26.73 -9.70 -38.60
N ALA A 92 -26.16 -9.36 -39.76
CA ALA A 92 -26.86 -9.26 -41.04
C ALA A 92 -27.44 -10.61 -41.48
N LEU A 93 -26.66 -11.69 -41.31
CA LEU A 93 -27.13 -13.04 -41.56
C LEU A 93 -28.34 -13.37 -40.69
N ALA A 94 -28.27 -13.15 -39.37
CA ALA A 94 -29.39 -13.41 -38.46
C ALA A 94 -30.63 -12.57 -38.84
N VAL A 95 -30.54 -11.25 -38.87
CA VAL A 95 -31.71 -10.39 -39.13
C VAL A 95 -32.37 -10.67 -40.49
N SER A 96 -31.62 -11.12 -41.50
CA SER A 96 -32.18 -11.48 -42.81
C SER A 96 -33.09 -12.72 -42.80
N MET A 97 -33.00 -13.55 -41.76
CA MET A 97 -33.82 -14.75 -41.55
C MET A 97 -35.06 -14.47 -40.69
N VAL A 98 -35.13 -13.30 -40.05
CA VAL A 98 -36.24 -12.87 -39.20
C VAL A 98 -37.40 -12.34 -40.06
N PRO A 99 -38.65 -12.76 -39.82
CA PRO A 99 -39.85 -12.15 -40.43
C PRO A 99 -39.99 -10.66 -40.08
N GLY A 100 -40.53 -9.86 -41.00
CA GLY A 100 -40.63 -8.40 -40.85
C GLY A 100 -41.37 -7.94 -39.59
N ASP A 101 -42.48 -8.62 -39.28
CA ASP A 101 -43.33 -8.41 -38.11
C ASP A 101 -42.62 -8.76 -36.78
N GLN A 102 -41.54 -9.52 -36.83
CA GLN A 102 -40.79 -9.98 -35.66
C GLN A 102 -39.46 -9.25 -35.43
N ILE A 103 -39.11 -8.25 -36.25
CA ILE A 103 -37.83 -7.52 -36.15
C ILE A 103 -37.69 -6.76 -34.82
N THR A 104 -38.81 -6.29 -34.24
CA THR A 104 -38.83 -5.65 -32.92
C THR A 104 -39.15 -6.63 -31.78
N GLY A 105 -39.26 -7.92 -32.09
CA GLY A 105 -39.58 -8.98 -31.14
C GLY A 105 -38.34 -9.76 -30.67
N ALA A 106 -38.57 -10.73 -29.78
CA ALA A 106 -37.50 -11.57 -29.23
C ALA A 106 -36.79 -12.44 -30.29
N ALA A 107 -37.47 -12.73 -31.42
CA ALA A 107 -36.89 -13.49 -32.53
C ALA A 107 -35.65 -12.81 -33.12
N ASN A 108 -35.56 -11.47 -33.06
CA ASN A 108 -34.37 -10.70 -33.44
C ASN A 108 -33.35 -10.62 -32.28
N TRP A 109 -32.93 -11.78 -31.78
CA TRP A 109 -31.96 -11.90 -30.67
C TRP A 109 -30.62 -11.25 -31.01
N ALA A 110 -30.23 -11.27 -32.29
CA ALA A 110 -28.92 -10.80 -32.75
C ALA A 110 -28.72 -9.29 -32.55
N PHE A 111 -29.80 -8.50 -32.51
CA PHE A 111 -29.71 -7.06 -32.32
C PHE A 111 -28.90 -6.69 -31.07
N GLY A 112 -29.28 -7.24 -29.91
CA GLY A 112 -28.62 -6.95 -28.64
C GLY A 112 -27.24 -7.61 -28.52
N ASP A 113 -27.12 -8.83 -29.04
CA ASP A 113 -25.90 -9.64 -28.93
C ASP A 113 -24.73 -9.04 -29.73
N VAL A 114 -25.00 -8.52 -30.93
CA VAL A 114 -24.05 -7.77 -31.76
C VAL A 114 -23.47 -6.57 -31.01
N VAL A 115 -24.31 -5.86 -30.24
CA VAL A 115 -23.88 -4.68 -29.48
C VAL A 115 -23.00 -5.10 -28.30
N LEU A 116 -23.40 -6.13 -27.55
CA LEU A 116 -22.63 -6.66 -26.40
C LEU A 116 -21.26 -7.20 -26.82
N ILE A 117 -21.21 -7.98 -27.91
CA ILE A 117 -19.95 -8.49 -28.46
C ILE A 117 -19.11 -7.33 -29.01
N GLY A 118 -19.74 -6.31 -29.60
CA GLY A 118 -19.09 -5.06 -30.00
C GLY A 118 -18.43 -4.32 -28.83
N VAL A 119 -19.10 -4.22 -27.68
CA VAL A 119 -18.53 -3.67 -26.44
C VAL A 119 -17.28 -4.45 -26.04
N LEU A 120 -17.39 -5.78 -25.96
CA LEU A 120 -16.29 -6.65 -25.54
C LEU A 120 -15.06 -6.51 -26.45
N LEU A 121 -15.26 -6.35 -27.76
CA LEU A 121 -14.18 -6.24 -28.73
C LEU A 121 -13.56 -4.84 -28.84
N MET A 122 -14.29 -3.77 -28.49
CA MET A 122 -13.90 -2.40 -28.89
C MET A 122 -13.92 -1.34 -27.77
N LEU A 123 -14.51 -1.60 -26.60
CA LEU A 123 -14.72 -0.58 -25.56
C LEU A 123 -13.42 0.04 -25.04
N ARG A 124 -12.37 -0.75 -24.86
CA ARG A 124 -11.07 -0.26 -24.35
C ARG A 124 -10.22 0.44 -25.41
N GLU A 125 -10.52 0.19 -26.67
CA GLU A 125 -9.66 0.52 -27.80
C GLU A 125 -10.09 1.85 -28.42
N ARG A 126 -11.35 1.95 -28.84
CA ARG A 126 -11.85 3.10 -29.61
C ARG A 126 -13.37 3.23 -29.45
N LEU A 127 -13.82 4.17 -28.61
CA LEU A 127 -15.25 4.51 -28.48
C LEU A 127 -15.91 4.83 -29.84
N ILE A 128 -15.15 5.42 -30.76
CA ILE A 128 -15.61 5.69 -32.13
C ILE A 128 -15.88 4.40 -32.90
N ALA A 129 -15.03 3.38 -32.77
CA ALA A 129 -15.23 2.10 -33.46
C ALA A 129 -16.52 1.41 -32.98
N PHE A 130 -16.74 1.41 -31.66
CA PHE A 130 -18.00 0.94 -31.09
C PHE A 130 -19.20 1.74 -31.61
N ALA A 131 -19.13 3.07 -31.60
CA ALA A 131 -20.21 3.93 -32.09
C ALA A 131 -20.54 3.66 -33.57
N VAL A 132 -19.53 3.42 -34.40
CA VAL A 132 -19.71 3.07 -35.83
C VAL A 132 -20.39 1.71 -35.98
N VAL A 133 -19.94 0.68 -35.26
CA VAL A 133 -20.57 -0.66 -35.30
C VAL A 133 -22.01 -0.58 -34.80
N PHE A 134 -22.24 0.16 -33.71
CA PHE A 134 -23.57 0.33 -33.15
C PHE A 134 -24.51 1.04 -34.13
N LEU A 135 -24.07 2.13 -34.74
CA LEU A 135 -24.83 2.85 -35.77
C LEU A 135 -25.10 1.96 -36.99
N ALA A 136 -24.10 1.20 -37.44
CA ALA A 136 -24.25 0.25 -38.55
C ALA A 136 -25.29 -0.83 -38.21
N ASN A 137 -25.29 -1.36 -36.99
CA ASN A 137 -26.29 -2.34 -36.54
C ASN A 137 -27.71 -1.75 -36.51
N ILE A 138 -27.88 -0.50 -36.04
CA ILE A 138 -29.17 0.21 -36.09
C ILE A 138 -29.62 0.35 -37.55
N LEU A 139 -28.77 0.90 -38.41
CA LEU A 139 -29.13 1.16 -39.81
C LEU A 139 -29.45 -0.13 -40.57
N LEU A 140 -28.72 -1.20 -40.29
CA LEU A 140 -28.97 -2.53 -40.86
C LEU A 140 -30.36 -3.03 -40.47
N ASN A 141 -30.69 -3.06 -39.18
CA ASN A 141 -31.99 -3.55 -38.70
C ASN A 141 -33.14 -2.64 -39.14
N LEU A 142 -32.93 -1.33 -39.15
CA LEU A 142 -33.89 -0.37 -39.67
C LEU A 142 -34.14 -0.59 -41.17
N SER A 143 -33.09 -0.86 -41.95
CA SER A 143 -33.21 -1.16 -43.38
C SER A 143 -34.02 -2.43 -43.61
N VAL A 144 -33.76 -3.50 -42.86
CA VAL A 144 -34.54 -4.75 -42.98
C VAL A 144 -36.00 -4.54 -42.56
N LEU A 145 -36.25 -3.73 -41.52
CA LEU A 145 -37.61 -3.35 -41.11
C LEU A 145 -38.35 -2.62 -42.23
N LEU A 146 -37.74 -1.59 -42.82
CA LEU A 146 -38.32 -0.79 -43.90
C LEU A 146 -38.56 -1.59 -45.19
N LEU A 147 -37.73 -2.60 -45.47
CA LEU A 147 -37.82 -3.41 -46.68
C LEU A 147 -38.78 -4.60 -46.55
N THR A 148 -39.01 -5.09 -45.33
CA THR A 148 -39.74 -6.34 -45.10
C THR A 148 -41.14 -6.10 -44.57
N ASP A 149 -41.38 -5.00 -43.84
CA ASP A 149 -42.68 -4.67 -43.27
C ASP A 149 -43.35 -3.53 -44.05
N HIS A 150 -44.55 -3.76 -44.56
CA HIS A 150 -45.32 -2.78 -45.32
C HIS A 150 -46.21 -1.90 -44.43
N HIS A 151 -46.33 -2.19 -43.12
CA HIS A 151 -47.24 -1.49 -42.21
C HIS A 151 -46.50 -0.89 -41.02
N ILE A 152 -45.65 0.10 -41.32
CA ILE A 152 -44.87 0.81 -40.29
C ILE A 152 -45.75 1.90 -39.65
N ASP A 153 -46.11 1.68 -38.39
CA ASP A 153 -46.80 2.65 -37.57
C ASP A 153 -45.88 3.31 -36.52
N LEU A 154 -46.40 4.30 -35.80
CA LEU A 154 -45.65 5.00 -34.76
C LEU A 154 -45.24 4.06 -33.61
N THR A 155 -46.02 3.00 -33.35
CA THR A 155 -45.76 2.03 -32.28
C THR A 155 -44.55 1.14 -32.62
N VAL A 156 -44.43 0.65 -33.85
CA VAL A 156 -43.28 -0.11 -34.33
C VAL A 156 -42.01 0.75 -34.30
N ILE A 157 -42.08 2.00 -34.75
CA ILE A 157 -40.96 2.95 -34.68
C ILE A 157 -40.56 3.20 -33.22
N ALA A 158 -41.52 3.44 -32.33
CA ALA A 158 -41.25 3.67 -30.91
C ALA A 158 -40.60 2.44 -30.25
N ARG A 159 -41.08 1.23 -30.53
CA ARG A 159 -40.46 -0.02 -30.04
C ARG A 159 -39.04 -0.17 -30.54
N PHE A 160 -38.80 0.07 -31.83
CA PHE A 160 -37.46 0.02 -32.41
C PHE A 160 -36.51 1.01 -31.73
N LEU A 161 -36.95 2.26 -31.51
CA LEU A 161 -36.16 3.28 -30.80
C LEU A 161 -35.88 2.89 -29.35
N VAL A 162 -36.84 2.31 -28.63
CA VAL A 162 -36.63 1.81 -27.26
C VAL A 162 -35.58 0.71 -27.23
N ILE A 163 -35.66 -0.25 -28.16
CA ILE A 163 -34.68 -1.34 -28.28
C ILE A 163 -33.29 -0.79 -28.64
N ALA A 164 -33.22 0.15 -29.58
CA ALA A 164 -31.97 0.82 -29.95
C ALA A 164 -31.36 1.62 -28.79
N CYS A 165 -32.17 2.40 -28.06
CA CYS A 165 -31.70 3.14 -26.88
C CYS A 165 -31.25 2.20 -25.75
N ALA A 166 -32.01 1.14 -25.47
CA ALA A 166 -31.66 0.16 -24.45
C ALA A 166 -30.35 -0.57 -24.80
N GLY A 167 -30.18 -1.01 -26.05
CA GLY A 167 -28.96 -1.65 -26.52
C GLY A 167 -27.76 -0.71 -26.58
N GLY A 168 -27.95 0.54 -27.04
CA GLY A 168 -26.87 1.49 -27.32
C GLY A 168 -26.41 2.37 -26.17
N VAL A 169 -27.32 2.72 -25.26
CA VAL A 169 -27.06 3.70 -24.22
C VAL A 169 -26.90 3.00 -22.87
N LEU A 170 -27.81 2.09 -22.50
CA LEU A 170 -27.87 1.55 -21.15
C LEU A 170 -26.69 0.62 -20.83
N VAL A 171 -26.37 -0.30 -21.74
CA VAL A 171 -25.32 -1.29 -21.48
C VAL A 171 -23.91 -0.69 -21.52
N PRO A 172 -23.52 0.11 -22.54
CA PRO A 172 -22.18 0.71 -22.56
C PRO A 172 -21.99 1.75 -21.45
N SER A 173 -23.03 2.50 -21.09
CA SER A 173 -22.95 3.45 -19.97
C SER A 173 -22.81 2.73 -18.63
N ALA A 174 -23.50 1.61 -18.41
CA ALA A 174 -23.35 0.81 -17.19
C ALA A 174 -21.93 0.26 -17.04
N VAL A 175 -21.31 -0.23 -18.12
CA VAL A 175 -19.91 -0.70 -18.08
C VAL A 175 -18.95 0.46 -17.82
N LEU A 176 -19.17 1.64 -18.43
CA LEU A 176 -18.34 2.82 -18.22
C LEU A 176 -18.48 3.39 -16.79
N LEU A 177 -19.69 3.41 -16.26
CA LEU A 177 -19.99 3.81 -14.88
C LEU A 177 -19.38 2.83 -13.88
N ALA A 178 -19.48 1.53 -14.13
CA ALA A 178 -18.84 0.50 -13.30
C ALA A 178 -17.31 0.67 -13.32
N ALA A 179 -16.69 0.89 -14.49
CA ALA A 179 -15.26 1.14 -14.59
C ALA A 179 -14.83 2.37 -13.79
N ARG A 180 -15.56 3.50 -13.90
CA ARG A 180 -15.27 4.73 -13.14
C ARG A 180 -15.46 4.55 -11.64
N ALA A 181 -16.56 3.92 -11.22
CA ALA A 181 -16.82 3.67 -9.80
C ALA A 181 -15.75 2.75 -9.18
N LEU A 182 -15.23 1.80 -9.97
CA LEU A 182 -14.12 0.93 -9.57
C LEU A 182 -12.81 1.71 -9.47
N ASP A 183 -12.50 2.63 -10.41
CA ASP A 183 -11.32 3.50 -10.34
C ASP A 183 -11.37 4.44 -9.12
N ASP A 184 -12.54 5.03 -8.84
CA ASP A 184 -12.75 5.88 -7.67
C ASP A 184 -12.63 5.09 -6.36
N ALA A 185 -13.21 3.89 -6.30
CA ALA A 185 -13.08 2.99 -5.14
C ALA A 185 -11.62 2.56 -4.92
N ALA A 186 -10.84 2.36 -5.98
CA ALA A 186 -9.43 2.05 -5.89
C ALA A 186 -8.58 3.25 -5.41
N ALA A 187 -8.92 4.46 -5.83
CA ALA A 187 -8.29 5.67 -5.31
C ALA A 187 -8.52 5.79 -3.79
N VAL A 188 -9.77 5.62 -3.34
CA VAL A 188 -10.14 5.65 -1.92
C VAL A 188 -9.47 4.52 -1.13
N ALA A 189 -9.43 3.31 -1.67
CA ALA A 189 -8.76 2.17 -1.03
C ALA A 189 -7.24 2.40 -0.90
N GLY A 190 -6.61 3.02 -1.92
CA GLY A 190 -5.20 3.40 -1.91
C GLY A 190 -4.85 4.33 -0.75
N PHE A 191 -5.64 5.39 -0.54
CA PHE A 191 -5.49 6.31 0.59
C PHE A 191 -5.65 5.59 1.94
N ALA A 192 -6.65 4.71 2.06
CA ALA A 192 -6.89 3.95 3.28
C ALA A 192 -5.76 2.96 3.60
N THR A 193 -5.11 2.36 2.60
CA THR A 193 -3.92 1.52 2.82
C THR A 193 -2.68 2.31 3.22
N ALA A 194 -2.45 3.50 2.63
CA ALA A 194 -1.33 4.36 3.01
C ALA A 194 -1.45 4.82 4.47
N GLN A 195 -2.64 5.27 4.88
CA GLN A 195 -2.92 5.68 6.25
C GLN A 195 -2.75 4.53 7.27
N ARG A 196 -3.09 3.29 6.88
CA ARG A 196 -2.86 2.11 7.73
C ARG A 196 -1.40 1.74 7.85
N ALA A 197 -0.60 1.94 6.80
CA ALA A 197 0.84 1.68 6.82
C ALA A 197 1.56 2.68 7.75
N GLU A 198 1.23 3.96 7.66
CA GLU A 198 1.76 5.00 8.56
C GLU A 198 1.39 4.72 10.02
N SER A 199 0.12 4.43 10.30
CA SER A 199 -0.33 4.07 11.65
C SER A 199 0.31 2.77 12.18
N SER A 200 0.72 1.85 11.32
CA SER A 200 1.41 0.62 11.74
C SER A 200 2.87 0.91 12.11
N ALA A 201 3.55 1.78 11.36
CA ALA A 201 4.92 2.19 11.66
C ALA A 201 5.00 2.94 12.99
N ASP A 202 4.05 3.84 13.26
CA ASP A 202 3.99 4.56 14.54
C ASP A 202 3.77 3.61 15.73
N ARG A 203 2.94 2.58 15.54
CA ARG A 203 2.73 1.54 16.57
C ARG A 203 4.01 0.74 16.82
N GLU A 204 4.70 0.33 15.77
CA GLU A 204 5.94 -0.44 15.89
C GLU A 204 7.03 0.35 16.63
N VAL A 205 7.15 1.66 16.35
CA VAL A 205 8.05 2.56 17.09
C VAL A 205 7.63 2.71 18.55
N ALA A 206 6.34 2.90 18.81
CA ALA A 206 5.82 3.02 20.18
C ALA A 206 6.04 1.74 21.01
N ASP A 207 5.83 0.57 20.40
CA ASP A 207 6.05 -0.73 21.04
C ASP A 207 7.53 -0.96 21.34
N ALA A 208 8.42 -0.63 20.40
CA ALA A 208 9.87 -0.70 20.61
C ALA A 208 10.33 0.24 21.75
N LEU A 209 9.80 1.46 21.81
CA LEU A 209 10.07 2.40 22.90
C LEU A 209 9.56 1.90 24.25
N HIS A 210 8.40 1.24 24.27
CA HIS A 210 7.82 0.69 25.49
C HIS A 210 8.67 -0.46 26.04
N GLU A 211 9.11 -1.38 25.18
CA GLU A 211 9.96 -2.50 25.59
C GLU A 211 11.32 -2.00 26.10
N ALA A 212 11.94 -1.05 25.40
CA ALA A 212 13.19 -0.43 25.83
C ALA A 212 13.08 0.28 27.20
N ARG A 213 11.92 0.88 27.50
CA ARG A 213 11.64 1.46 28.84
C ARG A 213 11.53 0.36 29.89
N ARG A 214 10.82 -0.72 29.58
CA ARG A 214 10.60 -1.84 30.50
C ARG A 214 11.89 -2.54 30.88
N GLU A 215 12.75 -2.88 29.90
CA GLU A 215 14.07 -3.48 30.15
C GLU A 215 14.92 -2.60 31.08
N ARG A 216 14.87 -1.28 30.87
CA ARG A 216 15.60 -0.30 31.67
C ARG A 216 15.12 -0.29 33.13
N TYR A 217 13.80 -0.35 33.35
CA TYR A 217 13.20 -0.44 34.69
C TYR A 217 13.53 -1.76 35.40
N GLU A 218 13.47 -2.89 34.68
CA GLU A 218 13.79 -4.21 35.24
C GLU A 218 15.27 -4.29 35.70
N SER A 219 16.19 -3.77 34.87
CA SER A 219 17.62 -3.68 35.21
C SER A 219 17.89 -2.82 36.45
N LEU A 220 17.22 -1.67 36.56
CA LEU A 220 17.33 -0.78 37.72
C LEU A 220 16.79 -1.45 39.00
N ARG A 221 15.61 -2.08 38.90
CA ARG A 221 14.99 -2.78 40.03
C ARG A 221 15.87 -3.91 40.54
N GLY A 222 16.52 -4.67 39.65
CA GLY A 222 17.42 -5.76 40.02
C GLY A 222 18.64 -5.33 40.82
N GLN A 223 19.06 -4.07 40.72
CA GLN A 223 20.27 -3.55 41.36
C GLN A 223 19.96 -2.80 42.67
N VAL A 224 18.89 -1.99 42.68
CA VAL A 224 18.54 -1.14 43.83
C VAL A 224 17.71 -1.89 44.88
N ALA A 225 16.77 -2.75 44.47
CA ALA A 225 15.86 -3.41 45.41
C ALA A 225 16.59 -4.31 46.44
N PRO A 226 17.61 -5.11 46.07
CA PRO A 226 18.34 -5.93 47.05
C PRO A 226 19.12 -5.10 48.09
N LEU A 227 19.61 -3.91 47.71
CA LEU A 227 20.30 -3.01 48.62
C LEU A 227 19.32 -2.40 49.64
N LEU A 228 18.15 -1.94 49.16
CA LEU A 228 17.11 -1.39 50.04
C LEU A 228 16.53 -2.46 50.97
N ASP A 229 16.25 -3.66 50.46
CA ASP A 229 15.78 -4.79 51.27
C ASP A 229 16.82 -5.18 52.33
N GLY A 230 18.10 -5.25 51.95
CA GLY A 230 19.19 -5.58 52.86
C GLY A 230 19.42 -4.56 53.97
N LEU A 231 19.22 -3.28 53.69
CA LEU A 231 19.24 -2.21 54.70
C LEU A 231 17.99 -2.24 55.58
N ALA A 232 16.82 -2.49 55.00
CA ALA A 232 15.55 -2.52 55.72
C ALA A 232 15.42 -3.71 56.68
N ASN A 233 15.98 -4.88 56.31
CA ASN A 233 15.95 -6.08 57.14
C ASN A 233 17.16 -6.20 58.10
N GLY A 234 18.08 -5.24 58.07
CA GLY A 234 19.27 -5.20 58.92
C GLY A 234 20.37 -6.22 58.56
N SER A 235 20.28 -6.87 57.40
CA SER A 235 21.33 -7.80 56.92
C SER A 235 22.55 -7.09 56.34
N LEU A 236 22.39 -5.83 55.92
CA LEU A 236 23.49 -4.93 55.55
C LEU A 236 23.71 -3.91 56.67
N ASP A 237 24.97 -3.79 57.10
CA ASP A 237 25.39 -2.80 58.07
C ASP A 237 25.54 -1.42 57.41
N PRO A 238 24.76 -0.40 57.79
CA PRO A 238 24.87 0.95 57.22
C PRO A 238 26.19 1.66 57.57
N ASP A 239 26.89 1.24 58.64
CA ASP A 239 28.18 1.81 59.03
C ASP A 239 29.35 1.15 58.27
N SER A 240 29.08 0.12 57.47
CA SER A 240 30.08 -0.53 56.62
C SER A 240 30.50 0.38 55.45
N PRO A 241 31.82 0.62 55.25
CA PRO A 241 32.32 1.42 54.14
C PRO A 241 31.96 0.85 52.76
N ASP A 242 31.81 -0.46 52.63
CA ASP A 242 31.43 -1.13 51.37
C ASP A 242 29.96 -0.87 51.02
N VAL A 243 29.08 -0.93 52.03
CA VAL A 243 27.64 -0.67 51.88
C VAL A 243 27.41 0.80 51.52
N GLN A 244 28.09 1.73 52.18
CA GLN A 244 28.01 3.15 51.86
C GLN A 244 28.48 3.46 50.43
N ARG A 245 29.57 2.82 49.98
CA ARG A 245 30.07 2.95 48.60
C ARG A 245 29.05 2.44 47.58
N ARG A 246 28.46 1.26 47.81
CA ARG A 246 27.42 0.69 46.95
C ARG A 246 26.17 1.57 46.88
N CYS A 247 25.72 2.11 48.01
CA CYS A 247 24.61 3.06 48.06
C CYS A 247 24.92 4.36 47.31
N ALA A 248 26.15 4.89 47.42
CA ALA A 248 26.56 6.08 46.70
C ALA A 248 26.58 5.86 45.18
N ILE A 249 27.04 4.70 44.72
CA ILE A 249 27.04 4.32 43.29
C ILE A 249 25.61 4.23 42.75
N GLU A 250 24.71 3.50 43.43
CA GLU A 250 23.32 3.37 42.98
C GLU A 250 22.54 4.70 43.06
N ALA A 251 22.84 5.55 44.05
CA ALA A 251 22.28 6.90 44.12
C ALA A 251 22.77 7.79 42.96
N ALA A 252 24.04 7.70 42.57
CA ALA A 252 24.58 8.40 41.41
C ALA A 252 23.93 7.92 40.10
N ARG A 253 23.68 6.61 39.97
CA ARG A 253 22.93 6.03 38.83
C ARG A 253 21.50 6.53 38.76
N LEU A 254 20.77 6.50 39.88
CA LEU A 254 19.39 6.99 39.94
C LEU A 254 19.28 8.48 39.60
N ARG A 255 20.17 9.32 40.13
CA ARG A 255 20.20 10.75 39.79
C ARG A 255 20.44 10.98 38.30
N ARG A 256 21.34 10.20 37.69
CA ARG A 256 21.62 10.27 36.25
C ARG A 256 20.42 9.85 35.40
N LEU A 257 19.69 8.82 35.84
CA LEU A 257 18.46 8.38 35.18
C LEU A 257 17.34 9.43 35.28
N PHE A 258 17.17 10.07 36.44
CA PHE A 258 16.12 11.08 36.63
C PHE A 258 16.44 12.44 36.02
N ALA A 259 17.73 12.77 35.84
CA ALA A 259 18.15 14.00 35.15
C ALA A 259 17.90 13.93 33.63
N GLU A 260 17.55 12.75 33.10
CA GLU A 260 17.29 12.55 31.68
C GLU A 260 15.79 12.64 31.39
N SER A 261 15.31 13.84 31.03
CA SER A 261 13.97 14.02 30.45
C SER A 261 14.05 13.99 28.92
N ASP A 262 13.42 12.97 28.34
CA ASP A 262 12.75 12.93 27.03
C ASP A 262 13.49 13.19 25.70
N ASP A 263 14.80 13.45 25.65
CA ASP A 263 15.52 13.52 24.37
C ASP A 263 16.34 12.26 24.04
N VAL A 264 16.35 11.92 22.74
CA VAL A 264 17.13 10.82 22.16
C VAL A 264 18.59 10.98 22.60
N PRO A 265 19.21 9.97 23.24
CA PRO A 265 20.54 10.13 23.79
C PRO A 265 21.56 10.39 22.67
N ASP A 266 22.21 11.55 22.71
CA ASP A 266 23.30 11.92 21.81
C ASP A 266 24.36 10.80 21.78
N PRO A 267 24.87 10.41 20.60
CA PRO A 267 25.85 9.33 20.46
C PRO A 267 27.08 9.48 21.36
N LEU A 268 27.58 10.70 21.59
CA LEU A 268 28.71 10.94 22.49
C LEU A 268 28.35 10.63 23.95
N LEU A 269 27.17 11.07 24.39
CA LEU A 269 26.68 10.76 25.74
C LEU A 269 26.46 9.26 25.94
N HIS A 270 26.00 8.57 24.89
CA HIS A 270 25.88 7.11 24.92
C HIS A 270 27.25 6.42 25.13
N GLU A 271 28.28 6.84 24.39
CA GLU A 271 29.64 6.30 24.48
C GLU A 271 30.25 6.56 25.88
N VAL A 272 30.22 7.80 26.38
CA VAL A 272 30.77 8.16 27.70
C VAL A 272 30.06 7.42 28.86
N ARG A 273 28.74 7.22 28.75
CA ARG A 273 27.98 6.44 29.74
C ARG A 273 28.37 4.97 29.74
N ALA A 274 28.61 4.38 28.57
CA ALA A 274 29.08 2.99 28.50
C ALA A 274 30.40 2.83 29.27
N CYS A 275 31.32 3.79 29.13
CA CYS A 275 32.57 3.83 29.88
C CYS A 275 32.35 3.99 31.39
N ALA A 276 31.48 4.92 31.81
CA ALA A 276 31.14 5.11 33.21
C ALA A 276 30.54 3.86 33.85
N ASN A 277 29.63 3.17 33.15
CA ASN A 277 29.02 1.93 33.61
C ASN A 277 30.05 0.81 33.81
N VAL A 278 31.08 0.73 32.95
CA VAL A 278 32.20 -0.21 33.13
C VAL A 278 33.01 0.12 34.39
N ALA A 279 33.28 1.40 34.65
CA ALA A 279 34.02 1.82 35.84
C ALA A 279 33.25 1.56 37.14
N GLU A 280 31.95 1.84 37.17
CA GLU A 280 31.09 1.58 38.33
C GLU A 280 30.97 0.08 38.65
N ARG A 281 30.95 -0.80 37.64
CA ARG A 281 31.01 -2.25 37.86
C ARG A 281 32.29 -2.72 38.54
N ARG A 282 33.36 -1.93 38.49
CA ARG A 282 34.62 -2.17 39.21
C ARG A 282 34.63 -1.54 40.62
N GLY A 283 33.56 -0.85 41.02
CA GLY A 283 33.44 -0.22 42.34
C GLY A 283 33.90 1.24 42.40
N VAL A 284 34.09 1.91 41.25
CA VAL A 284 34.43 3.34 41.18
C VAL A 284 33.15 4.19 41.22
N LEU A 285 33.09 5.19 42.10
CA LEU A 285 31.99 6.16 42.09
C LEU A 285 32.16 7.14 40.93
N VAL A 286 31.26 7.13 39.95
CA VAL A 286 31.34 8.04 38.80
C VAL A 286 30.24 9.10 38.85
N GLU A 287 30.65 10.36 38.88
CA GLU A 287 29.77 11.51 38.71
C GLU A 287 29.85 12.00 37.26
N LEU A 288 28.75 11.86 36.50
CA LEU A 288 28.67 12.36 35.13
C LEU A 288 27.77 13.60 35.11
N ALA A 289 28.31 14.74 34.70
CA ALA A 289 27.60 15.99 34.54
C ALA A 289 27.54 16.39 33.06
N THR A 290 26.39 16.91 32.61
CA THR A 290 26.19 17.42 31.26
C THR A 290 25.69 18.86 31.32
N ALA A 291 26.26 19.76 30.53
CA ALA A 291 25.88 21.15 30.49
C ALA A 291 25.81 21.68 29.05
N GLY A 292 24.65 22.23 28.67
CA GLY A 292 24.42 22.81 27.34
C GLY A 292 24.11 21.79 26.23
N PRO A 293 23.60 22.25 25.08
CA PRO A 293 23.23 21.40 23.95
C PRO A 293 24.47 20.92 23.19
N LEU A 294 24.46 19.65 22.75
CA LEU A 294 25.52 19.09 21.93
C LEU A 294 25.22 19.27 20.43
N PRO A 295 26.18 19.74 19.62
CA PRO A 295 26.05 19.73 18.16
C PRO A 295 26.20 18.32 17.60
N GLU A 296 25.77 18.09 16.35
CA GLU A 296 26.02 16.82 15.67
C GLU A 296 27.53 16.63 15.42
N LEU A 297 28.13 15.68 16.13
CA LEU A 297 29.57 15.42 16.05
C LEU A 297 29.90 14.29 15.05
N PRO A 298 30.87 14.49 14.14
CA PRO A 298 31.44 13.41 13.35
C PRO A 298 32.03 12.30 14.23
N LEU A 299 32.04 11.06 13.74
CA LEU A 299 32.54 9.89 14.48
C LEU A 299 33.97 10.08 15.00
N GLU A 300 34.85 10.72 14.21
CA GLU A 300 36.24 10.94 14.58
C GLU A 300 36.39 11.93 15.74
N ALA A 301 35.59 13.00 15.75
CA ALA A 301 35.53 13.93 16.87
C ALA A 301 35.03 13.26 18.15
N ARG A 302 34.01 12.39 18.05
CA ARG A 302 33.50 11.64 19.22
C ARG A 302 34.55 10.73 19.84
N ARG A 303 35.38 10.06 19.01
CA ARG A 303 36.46 9.20 19.52
C ARG A 303 37.49 10.00 20.31
N ILE A 304 37.96 11.11 19.76
CA ILE A 304 38.93 12.00 20.41
C ILE A 304 38.37 12.54 21.73
N LEU A 305 37.10 12.97 21.73
CA LEU A 305 36.44 13.49 22.93
C LEU A 305 36.21 12.43 24.01
N THR A 306 36.02 11.17 23.62
CA THR A 306 35.77 10.06 24.57
C THR A 306 37.06 9.52 25.20
N GLU A 307 38.20 9.69 24.53
CA GLU A 307 39.49 9.12 24.93
C GLU A 307 39.97 9.57 26.33
N PRO A 308 39.93 10.87 26.71
CA PRO A 308 40.23 11.32 28.07
C PRO A 308 39.32 10.72 29.13
N ALA A 309 38.03 10.55 28.82
CA ALA A 309 37.07 9.97 29.73
C ALA A 309 37.37 8.49 29.95
N ILE A 310 37.71 7.74 28.91
CA ILE A 310 38.13 6.34 29.02
C ILE A 310 39.40 6.25 29.89
N GLU A 311 40.42 7.05 29.59
CA GLU A 311 41.70 6.99 30.28
C GLU A 311 41.56 7.32 31.78
N ALA A 312 40.86 8.40 32.12
CA ALA A 312 40.59 8.76 33.51
C ALA A 312 39.79 7.67 34.22
N LEU A 313 38.70 7.19 33.62
CA LEU A 313 37.87 6.14 34.22
C LEU A 313 38.63 4.83 34.41
N VAL A 314 39.53 4.47 33.49
CA VAL A 314 40.36 3.27 33.62
C VAL A 314 41.37 3.40 34.75
N ALA A 315 41.96 4.58 34.93
CA ALA A 315 42.96 4.86 35.96
C ALA A 315 42.38 5.02 37.38
N SER A 316 41.08 5.36 37.50
CA SER A 316 40.44 5.62 38.79
C SER A 316 40.23 4.38 39.67
N SER A 317 40.49 4.56 40.96
CA SER A 317 40.39 3.49 41.98
C SER A 317 39.14 3.60 42.84
N THR A 318 38.71 4.80 43.20
CA THR A 318 37.59 5.01 44.13
C THR A 318 36.56 6.00 43.61
N TRP A 319 36.98 7.04 42.88
CA TRP A 319 36.06 8.02 42.33
C TRP A 319 36.56 8.67 41.05
N ALA A 320 35.61 9.04 40.19
CA ALA A 320 35.84 9.83 39.00
C ALA A 320 34.69 10.81 38.77
N ARG A 321 34.98 11.96 38.19
CA ARG A 321 34.00 12.91 37.67
C ARG A 321 34.28 13.16 36.21
N VAL A 322 33.25 13.02 35.38
CA VAL A 322 33.28 13.35 33.96
C VAL A 322 32.27 14.45 33.72
N THR A 323 32.69 15.53 33.08
CA THR A 323 31.84 16.65 32.69
C THR A 323 31.88 16.79 31.18
N VAL A 324 30.70 16.75 30.57
CA VAL A 324 30.52 17.03 29.14
C VAL A 324 29.83 18.38 29.01
N TYR A 325 30.52 19.34 28.41
CA TYR A 325 29.97 20.64 28.08
C TYR A 325 29.75 20.72 26.57
N GLY A 326 28.52 21.05 26.18
CA GLY A 326 28.13 21.35 24.81
C GLY A 326 27.81 22.84 24.65
N GLY A 327 28.52 23.50 23.75
CA GLY A 327 28.22 24.83 23.26
C GLY A 327 27.95 24.80 21.75
N PRO A 328 27.45 25.92 21.17
CA PRO A 328 27.14 25.99 19.74
C PRO A 328 28.33 25.69 18.83
N ASP A 329 29.55 26.09 19.24
CA ASP A 329 30.77 25.96 18.42
C ASP A 329 31.86 25.10 19.09
N GLU A 330 31.61 24.58 20.30
CA GLU A 330 32.60 23.79 21.03
C GLU A 330 31.98 22.68 21.87
N VAL A 331 32.73 21.58 21.99
CA VAL A 331 32.42 20.48 22.90
C VAL A 331 33.65 20.19 23.74
N ILE A 332 33.46 20.14 25.05
CA ILE A 332 34.53 19.87 26.02
C ILE A 332 34.14 18.64 26.83
N VAL A 333 35.02 17.64 26.86
CA VAL A 333 34.92 16.50 27.76
C VAL A 333 36.08 16.60 28.74
N SER A 334 35.77 16.85 30.00
CA SER A 334 36.74 16.89 31.10
C SER A 334 36.51 15.70 32.01
N ALA A 335 37.58 14.97 32.33
CA ALA A 335 37.54 13.84 33.23
C ALA A 335 38.60 14.01 34.33
N VAL A 336 38.19 13.81 35.57
CA VAL A 336 39.07 13.84 36.72
C VAL A 336 38.82 12.62 37.59
N GLY A 337 39.85 12.05 38.20
CA GLY A 337 39.67 10.94 39.12
C GLY A 337 40.89 10.68 39.98
N ASP A 338 40.69 9.87 41.02
CA ASP A 338 41.80 9.42 41.87
C ASP A 338 42.72 8.44 41.12
N GLN A 339 43.93 8.20 41.65
CA GLN A 339 44.83 7.18 41.13
C GLN A 339 45.39 6.34 42.27
N ALA A 340 45.46 5.02 42.05
CA ALA A 340 46.06 4.11 43.01
C ALA A 340 47.54 4.46 43.25
N GLY A 341 47.88 4.86 44.48
CA GLY A 341 49.25 5.11 44.90
C GLY A 341 49.80 6.50 44.55
N ARG A 342 48.96 7.45 44.12
CA ARG A 342 49.35 8.87 43.94
C ARG A 342 48.42 9.81 44.71
N PRO A 343 48.96 10.88 45.35
CA PRO A 343 48.16 11.84 46.09
C PRO A 343 47.40 12.82 45.17
N ASP A 344 47.90 13.08 43.96
CA ASP A 344 47.30 14.04 43.03
C ASP A 344 46.32 13.34 42.06
N PRO A 345 45.12 13.92 41.84
CA PRO A 345 44.15 13.37 40.90
C PRO A 345 44.62 13.50 39.45
N LEU A 346 44.27 12.53 38.61
CA LEU A 346 44.48 12.61 37.17
C LEU A 346 43.44 13.54 36.55
N TRP A 347 43.88 14.57 35.84
CA TRP A 347 43.01 15.48 35.11
C TRP A 347 43.30 15.40 33.61
N LEU A 348 42.28 15.08 32.82
CA LEU A 348 42.35 14.97 31.37
C LEU A 348 41.18 15.75 30.75
N GLU A 349 41.46 16.50 29.68
CA GLU A 349 40.46 17.27 28.94
C GLU A 349 40.68 17.08 27.44
N ALA A 350 39.60 16.82 26.70
CA ALA A 350 39.59 17.00 25.25
C ALA A 350 38.59 18.08 24.87
N ARG A 351 38.97 18.85 23.85
CA ARG A 351 38.17 19.90 23.27
C ARG A 351 38.05 19.70 21.78
N TRP A 352 36.84 19.88 21.28
CA TRP A 352 36.53 19.99 19.87
C TRP A 352 35.94 21.37 19.59
N GLN A 353 36.36 21.98 18.50
CA GLN A 353 35.82 23.26 18.02
C GLN A 353 35.43 23.10 16.56
N HIS A 354 34.27 23.63 16.19
CA HIS A 354 33.84 23.71 14.80
C HIS A 354 34.72 24.76 14.09
N GLN A 355 35.45 24.36 13.04
CA GLN A 355 36.20 25.29 12.18
C GLN A 355 35.28 25.99 11.18
#